data_AF-A0A0D2AVV1-F1
#
_entry.id   AF-A0A0D2AVV1-F1
#
_cell.length_a   1.000
_cell.length_b   1.000
_cell.length_c   1.000
_cell.angle_alpha   90.00
_cell.angle_beta   90.00
_cell.angle_gamma   90.00
#
_symmetry.space_group_name_H-M   'P 1'
#
loop_
_entity.id
_entity.type
_entity.pdbx_description
1 polymer ?
#
loop_
_entity_poly.entity_id
_entity_poly.type
_entity_poly.pdbx_seq_one_letter_code
_entity_poly.pdbx_strand_id
1 'polypeptide(L)'
;MESEKQSEKQGRVGEFTLLLFASASTYTGGLETLKLPAPTTIRELFRTLEKSYPGILKKVLSSSAVTVNLDYVDLDLDNVDADIDLDHDVLKEDQDGTVAGNNKGQGQAQGLNLVINQGDEVGIIPPVSSG
;
A
#
# COMPACT_ATOMS: atom_id res chain seq x y z
N MET A 1 29.36 -35.63 -2.42
CA MET A 1 29.66 -34.20 -2.39
C MET A 1 29.13 -33.62 -3.69
N GLU A 2 27.88 -33.17 -3.70
CA GLU A 2 27.28 -32.22 -4.68
C GLU A 2 25.77 -32.35 -4.59
N SER A 3 25.18 -31.63 -3.64
CA SER A 3 23.75 -31.33 -3.63
C SER A 3 23.50 -30.09 -2.78
N GLU A 4 24.25 -29.02 -3.06
CA GLU A 4 23.93 -27.66 -2.62
C GLU A 4 23.87 -26.79 -3.88
N LYS A 5 22.79 -26.96 -4.64
CA LYS A 5 22.41 -26.03 -5.69
C LYS A 5 21.00 -25.56 -5.39
N GLN A 6 20.85 -24.24 -5.34
CA GLN A 6 19.63 -23.45 -5.20
C GLN A 6 19.19 -23.13 -3.76
N SER A 7 19.97 -22.28 -3.09
CA SER A 7 19.44 -21.43 -2.01
C SER A 7 20.00 -20.02 -2.16
N GLU A 8 19.58 -19.31 -3.20
CA GLU A 8 19.85 -17.87 -3.34
C GLU A 8 18.60 -17.17 -3.90
N LYS A 9 17.72 -16.78 -2.97
CA LYS A 9 16.80 -15.62 -2.94
C LYS A 9 15.59 -15.80 -2.00
N GLN A 10 15.60 -16.79 -1.11
CA GLN A 10 14.79 -16.69 0.10
C GLN A 10 15.50 -15.78 1.10
N GLY A 11 15.42 -14.46 0.87
CA GLY A 11 15.73 -13.49 1.91
C GLY A 11 14.86 -13.86 3.12
N ARG A 12 15.47 -14.00 4.30
CA ARG A 12 14.72 -14.32 5.52
C ARG A 12 13.54 -13.37 5.62
N VAL A 13 12.31 -13.90 5.62
CA VAL A 13 11.10 -13.09 5.81
C VAL A 13 11.24 -12.44 7.17
N GLY A 14 11.36 -11.12 7.17
CA GLY A 14 11.32 -10.32 8.38
C GLY A 14 9.91 -9.81 8.61
N GLU A 15 9.70 -9.09 9.69
CA GLU A 15 8.45 -8.37 9.93
C GLU A 15 8.73 -6.87 10.04
N PHE A 16 7.75 -6.06 9.64
CA PHE A 16 7.68 -4.65 9.96
C PHE A 16 6.48 -4.40 10.87
N THR A 17 6.45 -3.26 11.54
CA THR A 17 5.34 -2.86 12.42
C THR A 17 4.46 -1.87 11.68
N LEU A 18 3.17 -2.19 11.50
CA LEU A 18 2.17 -1.22 11.08
C LEU A 18 1.52 -0.63 12.34
N LEU A 19 1.51 0.69 12.46
CA LEU A 19 0.86 1.46 13.50
C LEU A 19 -0.45 2.05 12.94
N LEU A 20 -1.56 1.77 13.61
CA LEU A 20 -2.91 2.13 13.19
C LEU A 20 -3.48 3.16 14.16
N PHE A 21 -3.75 4.37 13.68
CA PHE A 21 -4.27 5.46 14.50
C PHE A 21 -5.76 5.71 14.21
N ALA A 22 -6.48 6.22 15.21
CA ALA A 22 -7.85 6.72 15.09
C ALA A 22 -8.78 5.79 14.29
N SER A 23 -9.36 6.29 13.18
CA SER A 23 -10.31 5.53 12.36
C SER A 23 -9.69 4.29 11.72
N ALA A 24 -8.38 4.24 11.49
CA ALA A 24 -7.71 3.05 10.99
C ALA A 24 -7.79 1.92 12.02
N SER A 25 -7.49 2.20 13.30
CA SER A 25 -7.63 1.23 14.39
C SER A 25 -9.06 0.75 14.55
N THR A 26 -10.04 1.69 14.54
CA THR A 26 -11.46 1.31 14.61
C THR A 26 -11.87 0.42 13.44
N TYR A 27 -11.42 0.72 12.21
CA TYR A 27 -11.76 -0.07 11.03
C TYR A 27 -11.19 -1.48 11.08
N THR A 28 -10.02 -1.67 11.68
CA THR A 28 -9.35 -2.96 11.83
C THR A 28 -9.72 -3.70 13.13
N GLY A 29 -10.83 -3.35 13.77
CA GLY A 29 -11.34 -4.04 14.97
C GLY A 29 -10.71 -3.62 16.29
N GLY A 30 -10.20 -2.39 16.38
CA GLY A 30 -9.55 -1.84 17.58
C GLY A 30 -8.07 -2.19 17.71
N LEU A 31 -7.44 -2.63 16.63
CA LEU A 31 -6.01 -2.96 16.62
C LEU A 31 -5.18 -1.68 16.46
N GLU A 32 -4.25 -1.45 17.37
CA GLU A 32 -3.31 -0.32 17.30
C GLU A 32 -2.04 -0.68 16.53
N THR A 33 -1.69 -1.97 16.48
CA THR A 33 -0.48 -2.45 15.80
C THR A 33 -0.74 -3.77 15.05
N LEU A 34 -0.08 -3.94 13.90
CA LEU A 34 0.01 -5.21 13.18
C LEU A 34 1.48 -5.52 12.87
N LYS A 35 1.84 -6.81 12.92
CA LYS A 35 3.11 -7.32 12.42
C LYS A 35 2.87 -7.96 11.06
N LEU A 36 3.54 -7.45 10.03
CA LEU A 36 3.33 -7.86 8.65
C LEU A 36 4.65 -8.24 7.98
N PRO A 37 4.64 -9.15 6.99
CA PRO A 37 5.86 -9.62 6.33
C PRO A 37 6.63 -8.51 5.60
N ALA A 38 7.94 -8.58 5.67
CA ALA A 38 8.91 -7.75 4.96
C ALA A 38 9.97 -8.62 4.25
N PRO A 39 10.60 -8.13 3.17
CA PRO A 39 10.39 -6.83 2.54
C PRO A 39 9.08 -6.76 1.75
N THR A 40 8.46 -5.58 1.71
CA THR A 40 7.25 -5.31 0.91
C THR A 40 7.27 -3.87 0.38
N THR A 41 6.22 -3.43 -0.29
CA THR A 41 6.04 -2.03 -0.71
C THR A 41 4.77 -1.43 -0.10
N ILE A 42 4.66 -0.10 -0.07
CA ILE A 42 3.42 0.56 0.37
C ILE A 42 2.23 0.12 -0.50
N ARG A 43 2.42 -0.03 -1.80
CA ARG A 43 1.42 -0.58 -2.73
C ARG A 43 0.91 -1.95 -2.29
N GLU A 44 1.82 -2.87 -2.00
CA GLU A 44 1.46 -4.23 -1.60
C GLU A 44 0.86 -4.28 -0.18
N LEU A 45 1.31 -3.39 0.71
CA LEU A 45 0.67 -3.17 2.01
C LEU A 45 -0.80 -2.75 1.84
N PHE A 46 -1.09 -1.78 0.97
CA PHE A 46 -2.45 -1.32 0.74
C PHE A 46 -3.34 -2.43 0.17
N ARG A 47 -2.82 -3.22 -0.78
CA ARG A 47 -3.51 -4.41 -1.30
C ARG A 47 -3.80 -5.43 -0.21
N THR A 48 -2.81 -5.70 0.65
CA THR A 48 -2.95 -6.63 1.77
C THR A 48 -4.03 -6.16 2.74
N LEU A 49 -4.03 -4.86 3.08
CA LEU A 49 -5.04 -4.28 3.97
C LEU A 49 -6.44 -4.31 3.34
N GLU A 50 -6.59 -3.98 2.06
CA GLU A 50 -7.89 -4.05 1.38
C GLU A 50 -8.43 -5.48 1.32
N LYS A 51 -7.57 -6.46 1.07
CA LYS A 51 -7.94 -7.88 1.08
C LYS A 51 -8.36 -8.37 2.48
N SER A 52 -7.67 -7.93 3.53
CA SER A 52 -7.99 -8.32 4.91
C SER A 52 -9.14 -7.53 5.53
N TYR A 53 -9.32 -6.28 5.12
CA TYR A 53 -10.32 -5.34 5.63
C TYR A 53 -11.01 -4.63 4.45
N PRO A 54 -11.96 -5.29 3.77
CA PRO A 54 -12.60 -4.73 2.58
C PRO A 54 -13.18 -3.32 2.78
N GLY A 55 -12.85 -2.44 1.85
CA GLY A 55 -13.22 -1.03 1.81
C GLY A 55 -12.32 -0.10 2.63
N ILE A 56 -11.27 -0.60 3.30
CA ILE A 56 -10.36 0.24 4.11
C ILE A 56 -9.59 1.23 3.23
N LEU A 57 -9.27 0.86 1.99
CA LEU A 57 -8.54 1.72 1.07
C LEU A 57 -9.33 3.00 0.81
N LYS A 58 -10.58 2.86 0.39
CA LYS A 58 -11.44 4.00 0.07
C LYS A 58 -11.87 4.80 1.30
N LYS A 59 -12.12 4.13 2.44
CA LYS A 59 -12.70 4.77 3.63
C LYS A 59 -11.68 5.35 4.58
N VAL A 60 -10.43 4.88 4.53
CA VAL A 60 -9.38 5.27 5.46
C VAL A 60 -8.12 5.68 4.69
N LEU A 61 -7.51 4.75 3.95
CA LEU A 61 -6.16 4.94 3.42
C LEU A 61 -6.07 6.08 2.38
N SER A 62 -7.09 6.24 1.53
CA SER A 62 -7.19 7.28 0.49
C SER A 62 -7.07 8.71 1.02
N SER A 63 -7.37 8.92 2.30
CA SER A 63 -7.32 10.21 2.98
C SER A 63 -6.24 10.30 4.06
N SER A 64 -5.53 9.19 4.31
CA SER A 64 -4.57 9.09 5.41
C SER A 64 -3.18 9.51 4.95
N ALA A 65 -2.46 10.19 5.84
CA ALA A 65 -1.01 10.32 5.69
C ALA A 65 -0.33 9.00 6.07
N VAL A 66 0.75 8.66 5.37
CA VAL A 66 1.58 7.49 5.67
C VAL A 66 2.97 7.94 6.10
N THR A 67 3.50 7.29 7.13
CA THR A 67 4.88 7.49 7.57
C THR A 67 5.66 6.18 7.49
N VAL A 68 6.95 6.26 7.22
CA VAL A 68 7.90 5.15 7.39
C VAL A 68 9.04 5.66 8.27
N ASN A 69 9.27 5.00 9.40
CA ASN A 69 10.25 5.42 10.41
C ASN A 69 10.10 6.90 10.80
N LEU A 70 8.86 7.34 10.98
CA LEU A 70 8.45 8.72 11.31
C LEU A 70 8.56 9.74 10.16
N ASP A 71 9.10 9.36 9.01
CA ASP A 71 9.17 10.22 7.84
C ASP A 71 7.89 10.10 7.00
N TYR A 72 7.27 11.23 6.69
CA TYR A 72 6.08 11.28 5.82
C TYR A 72 6.45 10.87 4.40
N VAL A 73 5.67 9.93 3.87
CA VAL A 73 5.78 9.51 2.48
C VAL A 73 4.74 10.26 1.68
N ASP A 74 5.20 10.97 0.65
CA ASP A 74 4.29 11.58 -0.33
C ASP A 74 3.69 10.46 -1.19
N LEU A 75 2.37 10.32 -1.17
CA LEU A 75 1.65 9.26 -1.86
C LEU A 75 0.71 9.87 -2.90
N ASP A 76 0.96 9.56 -4.17
CA ASP A 76 0.04 9.90 -5.25
C ASP A 76 -1.15 8.92 -5.27
N LEU A 77 -2.11 9.13 -4.37
CA LEU A 77 -3.26 8.23 -4.18
C LEU A 77 -4.33 8.33 -5.27
N ASP A 78 -4.30 9.38 -6.09
CA ASP A 78 -5.25 9.61 -7.18
C ASP A 78 -5.23 8.48 -8.26
N ASN A 79 -4.12 7.72 -8.34
CA ASN A 79 -3.97 6.59 -9.26
C ASN A 79 -4.02 5.22 -8.57
N VAL A 80 -4.24 5.17 -7.26
CA VAL A 80 -4.21 3.92 -6.48
C VAL A 80 -5.43 3.05 -6.74
N ASP A 81 -6.62 3.66 -6.83
CA ASP A 81 -7.88 2.95 -7.08
C ASP A 81 -7.79 2.12 -8.37
N ALA A 82 -7.19 2.68 -9.43
CA ALA A 82 -7.02 2.00 -10.71
C ALA A 82 -5.99 0.85 -10.67
N ASP A 83 -4.95 0.96 -9.85
CA ASP A 83 -3.87 -0.03 -9.79
C ASP A 83 -4.11 -1.16 -8.77
N ILE A 84 -4.92 -0.92 -7.75
CA ILE A 84 -5.28 -1.93 -6.72
C ILE A 84 -6.53 -2.73 -7.12
N ASP A 85 -7.41 -2.17 -7.95
CA ASP A 85 -8.53 -2.89 -8.57
C ASP A 85 -8.11 -3.78 -9.77
N LEU A 86 -6.82 -3.88 -10.13
CA LEU A 86 -6.33 -4.69 -11.27
C LEU A 86 -6.55 -6.21 -11.11
N ASP A 87 -7.05 -6.65 -9.95
CA ASP A 87 -7.37 -8.03 -9.63
C ASP A 87 -8.85 -8.36 -9.93
N HIS A 88 -9.70 -7.35 -10.19
CA HIS A 88 -11.14 -7.50 -10.40
C HIS A 88 -11.50 -7.19 -11.86
N ASP A 89 -11.38 -8.23 -12.70
CA ASP A 89 -11.88 -8.30 -14.08
C ASP A 89 -11.42 -7.19 -15.05
N VAL A 90 -10.50 -7.60 -15.94
CA VAL A 90 -10.35 -7.02 -17.28
C VAL A 90 -11.66 -7.25 -18.05
N LEU A 91 -12.65 -6.40 -17.84
CA LEU A 91 -13.80 -6.18 -18.72
C LEU A 91 -14.26 -4.73 -18.62
N LYS A 92 -13.49 -3.81 -19.23
CA LYS A 92 -14.05 -2.59 -19.84
C LYS A 92 -13.38 -2.37 -21.19
N GLU A 93 -13.83 -3.14 -22.17
CA GLU A 93 -13.77 -2.72 -23.58
C GLU A 93 -15.10 -2.07 -23.93
N ASP A 94 -15.13 -0.75 -23.87
CA ASP A 94 -16.02 0.07 -24.67
C ASP A 94 -15.37 1.44 -24.88
N GLN A 95 -14.83 1.58 -26.09
CA GLN A 95 -14.15 2.74 -26.62
C GLN A 95 -15.19 3.83 -26.96
N ASP A 96 -14.94 5.07 -26.54
CA ASP A 96 -15.24 6.21 -27.41
C ASP A 96 -14.07 7.22 -27.33
N GLY A 97 -13.46 7.44 -28.48
CA GLY A 97 -12.20 8.15 -28.62
C GLY A 97 -12.41 9.64 -28.77
N THR A 98 -11.78 10.41 -27.88
CA THR A 98 -11.29 11.75 -28.22
C THR A 98 -9.88 11.92 -27.66
N VAL A 99 -8.89 11.78 -28.55
CA VAL A 99 -7.48 12.07 -28.27
C VAL A 99 -7.25 13.57 -28.35
N ALA A 100 -7.03 14.22 -27.20
CA ALA A 100 -6.36 15.51 -27.12
C ALA A 100 -5.10 15.32 -26.27
N GLY A 101 -3.96 15.25 -26.96
CA GLY A 101 -2.67 14.98 -26.36
C GLY A 101 -2.25 16.07 -25.36
N ASN A 102 -1.61 15.62 -24.29
CA ASN A 102 -0.44 16.27 -23.72
C ASN A 102 0.38 15.19 -23.01
N ASN A 103 1.67 15.16 -23.30
CA ASN A 103 2.65 14.32 -22.62
C ASN A 103 2.55 14.52 -21.09
N LYS A 104 1.83 13.65 -20.39
CA LYS A 104 2.08 13.41 -18.96
C LYS A 104 3.05 12.26 -18.89
N GLY A 105 4.34 12.60 -18.97
CA GLY A 105 5.40 11.65 -18.64
C GLY A 105 5.13 11.08 -17.26
N GLN A 106 5.16 9.75 -17.19
CA GLN A 106 5.52 9.00 -15.98
C GLN A 106 4.94 9.61 -14.69
N GLY A 107 3.63 9.52 -14.50
CA GLY A 107 3.04 9.56 -13.16
C GLY A 107 3.44 8.27 -12.42
N GLN A 108 4.74 8.10 -12.18
CA GLN A 108 5.23 7.09 -11.25
C GLN A 108 4.59 7.47 -9.94
N ALA A 109 3.67 6.64 -9.42
CA ALA A 109 3.07 6.88 -8.13
C ALA A 109 4.17 7.08 -7.10
N GLN A 110 4.45 8.35 -6.77
CA GLN A 110 5.56 8.70 -5.91
C GLN A 110 5.20 8.13 -4.54
N GLY A 111 6.17 7.47 -3.90
CA GLY A 111 5.99 6.80 -2.60
C GLY A 111 5.34 5.40 -2.60
N LEU A 112 4.43 5.04 -3.51
CA LEU A 112 3.78 3.70 -3.46
C LEU A 112 4.76 2.53 -3.65
N ASN A 113 5.81 2.75 -4.45
CA ASN A 113 6.85 1.75 -4.70
C ASN A 113 7.97 1.80 -3.64
N LEU A 114 7.85 2.63 -2.61
CA LEU A 114 8.79 2.66 -1.49
C LEU A 114 8.81 1.27 -0.82
N VAL A 115 10.02 0.74 -0.66
CA VAL A 115 10.26 -0.56 -0.03
C VAL A 115 10.25 -0.40 1.49
N ILE A 116 9.42 -1.19 2.14
CA ILE A 116 9.38 -1.38 3.60
C ILE A 116 10.23 -2.62 3.91
N ASN A 117 11.24 -2.43 4.75
CA ASN A 117 12.18 -3.46 5.15
C ASN A 117 11.83 -4.07 6.50
N GLN A 118 12.53 -5.16 6.84
CA GLN A 118 12.45 -5.75 8.17
C GLN A 118 12.81 -4.71 9.24
N GLY A 119 11.98 -4.61 10.26
CA GLY A 119 12.18 -3.70 11.40
C GLY A 119 11.66 -2.29 11.18
N ASP A 120 11.22 -1.93 9.98
CA ASP A 120 10.61 -0.63 9.73
C ASP A 120 9.29 -0.47 10.51
N GLU A 121 8.97 0.78 10.84
CA GLU A 121 7.70 1.17 11.45
C GLU A 121 6.91 2.02 10.45
N VAL A 122 5.69 1.61 10.14
CA VAL A 122 4.83 2.27 9.17
C VAL A 122 3.59 2.79 9.87
N GLY A 123 3.33 4.09 9.83
CA GLY A 123 2.16 4.69 10.46
C GLY A 123 1.07 5.05 9.46
N ILE A 124 -0.17 4.65 9.72
CA ILE A 124 -1.37 5.12 9.02
C ILE A 124 -2.04 6.19 9.88
N ILE A 125 -2.04 7.44 9.42
CA ILE A 125 -2.53 8.60 10.15
C ILE A 125 -3.74 9.18 9.41
N PRO A 126 -4.97 8.75 9.76
CA PRO A 126 -6.18 9.36 9.21
C PRO A 126 -6.30 10.84 9.61
N PRO A 127 -7.03 11.65 8.84
CA PRO A 127 -7.33 13.02 9.21
C PRO A 127 -8.12 13.03 10.52
N VAL A 128 -7.75 13.91 11.45
CA VAL A 128 -8.47 14.05 12.71
C VAL A 128 -9.79 14.78 12.42
N SER A 129 -10.93 14.12 12.68
CA SER A 129 -12.19 14.86 12.76
C SER A 129 -12.18 15.60 14.08
N SER A 130 -12.16 16.94 14.04
CA SER A 130 -12.60 17.76 15.17
C SER A 130 -14.05 17.40 15.44
N GLY A 131 -14.26 16.46 16.37
CA GLY A 131 -15.59 15.96 16.76
C GLY A 131 -16.50 17.06 17.27
#